data_AF-A0A497FNL5-F1
#
_entry.id   AF-A0A497FNL5-F1
#
_cell.length_a   1.000
_cell.length_b   1.000
_cell.length_c   1.000
_cell.angle_alpha   90.00
_cell.angle_beta   90.00
_cell.angle_gamma   90.00
#
_symmetry.space_group_name_H-M   'P 1'
#
loop_
_entity.id
_entity.type
_entity.pdbx_description
1 polymer ?
#
loop_
_entity_poly.entity_id
_entity_poly.type
_entity_poly.pdbx_seq_one_letter_code
_entity_poly.pdbx_strand_id
1 'polypeptide(L)' 'MICIIVGWVIAFQEPPKLSLSALYSLGSFFLALYAYYLGDLIFLILNTLATFVSLLNFMRRYVRQR' A
#
# COMPACT_ATOMS: atom_id res chain seq x y z
N MET A 1 2.58 -11.61 -2.55
CA MET A 1 2.64 -10.32 -1.81
C MET A 1 4.02 -9.66 -1.85
N ILE A 2 5.12 -10.41 -1.74
CA ILE A 2 6.48 -9.83 -1.78
C ILE A 2 6.72 -8.97 -3.04
N CYS A 3 6.37 -9.47 -4.23
CA CYS A 3 6.53 -8.71 -5.49
C CYS A 3 5.72 -7.39 -5.52
N ILE A 4 4.56 -7.36 -4.86
CA ILE A 4 3.70 -6.17 -4.79
C ILE A 4 4.35 -5.09 -3.93
N ILE A 5 4.94 -5.48 -2.79
CA ILE A 5 5.68 -4.55 -1.93
C ILE A 5 6.91 -4.00 -2.66
N VAL A 6 7.66 -4.86 -3.35
CA VAL A 6 8.81 -4.43 -4.16
C VAL A 6 8.37 -3.43 -5.23
N GLY A 7 7.26 -3.69 -5.93
CA GLY A 7 6.68 -2.74 -6.88
C GLY A 7 6.34 -1.38 -6.25
N TRP A 8 5.77 -1.38 -5.04
CA TRP A 8 5.46 -0.16 -4.29
C TRP A 8 6.70 0.63 -3.87
N VAL A 9 7.77 -0.07 -3.49
CA VAL A 9 9.07 0.53 -3.15
C VAL A 9 9.75 1.12 -4.39
N ILE A 10 9.68 0.46 -5.55
CA ILE A 10 10.22 0.99 -6.81
C ILE A 10 9.40 2.21 -7.27
N ALA A 11 8.08 2.14 -7.16
CA ALA A 11 7.16 3.23 -7.51
C ALA A 11 7.29 4.48 -6.64
N PHE A 12 8.18 4.46 -5.64
CA PHE A 12 8.53 5.64 -4.84
C PHE A 12 9.31 6.70 -5.66
N GLN A 13 9.98 6.29 -6.74
CA GLN A 13 10.68 7.19 -7.66
C GLN A 13 9.69 7.99 -8.53
N GLU A 14 8.66 7.31 -9.03
CA GLU A 14 7.58 7.90 -9.82
C GLU A 14 6.23 7.52 -9.20
N PRO A 15 5.65 8.38 -8.33
CA PRO A 15 4.46 8.02 -7.63
C PRO A 15 3.30 7.80 -8.61
N PRO A 16 2.58 6.65 -8.52
CA PRO A 16 1.55 6.27 -9.46
C PRO A 16 0.32 7.19 -9.34
N LYS A 17 -0.65 6.99 -10.24
CA LYS A 17 -1.92 7.75 -10.25
C LYS A 17 -2.56 7.73 -8.86
N LEU A 18 -3.10 8.88 -8.41
CA LEU A 18 -3.75 9.01 -7.09
C LEU A 18 -4.82 7.94 -6.85
N SER A 19 -5.66 7.69 -7.87
CA SER A 19 -6.70 6.67 -7.80
C SER A 19 -6.13 5.28 -7.52
N LEU A 20 -5.00 4.93 -8.14
CA LEU A 20 -4.34 3.64 -7.94
C LEU A 20 -3.77 3.54 -6.53
N SER A 21 -3.08 4.58 -6.04
CA SER A 21 -2.55 4.61 -4.67
C SER A 21 -3.63 4.54 -3.61
N ALA A 22 -4.75 5.25 -3.80
CA ALA A 22 -5.89 5.21 -2.89
C ALA A 22 -6.57 3.83 -2.87
N LEU A 23 -6.79 3.22 -4.05
CA LEU A 23 -7.41 1.90 -4.13
C LEU A 23 -6.51 0.84 -3.46
N TYR A 24 -5.21 0.93 -3.68
CA TYR A 24 -4.26 -0.01 -3.08
C TYR A 24 -4.09 0.18 -1.58
N SER A 25 -4.11 1.42 -1.08
CA SER A 25 -4.04 1.66 0.37
C SER A 25 -5.28 1.12 1.06
N LEU A 26 -6.48 1.37 0.51
CA LEU A 26 -7.73 0.83 1.05
C LEU A 26 -7.78 -0.69 0.96
N GLY A 27 -7.43 -1.26 -0.20
CA GLY A 27 -7.38 -2.70 -0.39
C GLY A 27 -6.43 -3.38 0.59
N SER A 28 -5.18 -2.90 0.66
CA SER A 28 -4.18 -3.46 1.58
C SER A 28 -4.59 -3.32 3.04
N PHE A 29 -5.26 -2.22 3.41
CA PHE A 29 -5.78 -2.04 4.77
C PHE A 29 -6.85 -3.08 5.12
N PHE A 30 -7.83 -3.30 4.23
CA PHE A 30 -8.85 -4.33 4.46
C PHE A 30 -8.27 -5.74 4.48
N LEU A 31 -7.29 -6.03 3.61
CA LEU A 31 -6.59 -7.31 3.64
C LEU A 31 -5.76 -7.50 4.92
N ALA A 32 -5.18 -6.43 5.49
CA ALA A 32 -4.52 -6.49 6.79
C ALA A 32 -5.51 -6.83 7.91
N LEU A 33 -6.69 -6.19 7.93
CA LEU A 33 -7.75 -6.53 8.89
C LEU A 33 -8.23 -7.99 8.75
N TYR A 34 -8.38 -8.46 7.52
CA TYR A 34 -8.72 -9.85 7.24
C TYR A 34 -7.64 -10.83 7.71
N ALA A 35 -6.37 -10.52 7.45
CA ALA A 35 -5.23 -11.33 7.91
C ALA A 35 -5.15 -11.41 9.43
N TYR A 36 -5.43 -10.29 10.12
CA TYR A 36 -5.51 -10.24 11.57
C TYR A 36 -6.60 -11.18 12.10
N TYR A 37 -7.80 -11.16 11.49
CA TYR A 37 -8.89 -12.05 11.87
C TYR A 37 -8.55 -13.54 11.66
N LEU A 38 -7.79 -13.87 10.61
CA LEU A 38 -7.33 -15.23 10.32
C LEU A 38 -6.13 -15.69 11.17
N GLY A 39 -5.43 -14.77 11.86
CA GLY A 39 -4.17 -15.07 12.54
C GLY A 39 -2.98 -15.28 11.60
N ASP A 40 -3.07 -14.86 10.33
CA ASP A 40 -1.97 -14.96 9.37
C ASP A 40 -1.00 -13.79 9.54
N LEU A 41 0.02 -14.00 10.36
CA LEU A 41 1.03 -12.99 10.69
C LEU A 41 1.81 -12.50 9.47
N ILE A 42 2.16 -13.40 8.54
CA ILE A 42 2.95 -13.04 7.35
C ILE A 42 2.11 -12.13 6.46
N PHE A 43 0.87 -12.53 6.20
CA PHE A 43 -0.02 -11.75 5.35
C PHE A 43 -0.40 -10.40 5.99
N LEU A 44 -0.54 -10.36 7.31
CA LEU A 44 -0.77 -9.13 8.08
C LEU A 44 0.39 -8.14 7.93
N ILE A 45 1.63 -8.59 8.15
CA ILE A 45 2.82 -7.74 8.04
C ILE A 45 2.94 -7.19 6.61
N LEU A 46 2.79 -8.04 5.60
CA LEU A 46 2.93 -7.65 4.21
C LEU A 46 1.87 -6.62 3.78
N ASN A 47 0.61 -6.81 4.16
CA ASN A 47 -0.46 -5.88 3.84
C ASN A 47 -0.38 -4.58 4.65
N THR A 48 0.09 -4.63 5.89
CA THR A 48 0.36 -3.42 6.68
C THR A 48 1.45 -2.57 6.01
N LEU A 49 2.57 -3.19 5.61
CA LEU A 49 3.63 -2.49 4.88
C LEU A 49 3.13 -1.92 3.55
N ALA A 50 2.36 -2.68 2.78
CA ALA A 50 1.79 -2.21 1.53
C ALA A 50 0.84 -1.00 1.75
N THR A 51 0.05 -1.01 2.83
CA THR A 51 -0.80 0.12 3.22
C THR A 51 0.03 1.37 3.48
N PHE A 52 1.10 1.27 4.28
CA PHE A 52 1.96 2.41 4.58
C PHE A 52 2.66 2.97 3.33
N VAL A 53 3.27 2.11 2.51
CA VAL A 53 4.02 2.58 1.33
C VAL A 53 3.08 3.19 0.28
N SER A 54 1.92 2.58 0.04
CA SER A 54 0.93 3.12 -0.90
C SER A 54 0.31 4.43 -0.41
N LEU A 55 0.06 4.56 0.89
CA LEU A 55 -0.43 5.80 1.51
C LEU A 55 0.62 6.93 1.42
N LEU A 56 1.90 6.65 1.64
CA LEU A 56 2.97 7.64 1.47
C LEU A 56 3.07 8.13 0.02
N ASN A 57 2.97 7.21 -0.95
CA ASN A 57 2.94 7.58 -2.37
C ASN A 57 1.69 8.38 -2.75
N PHE A 58 0.53 8.07 -2.16
CA PHE A 58 -0.67 8.87 -2.30
C PHE A 58 -0.46 10.30 -1.80
N MET A 59 0.04 10.47 -0.56
CA MET A 59 0.28 11.78 0.04
C MET A 59 1.29 12.60 -0.77
N ARG A 60 2.38 11.99 -1.22
CA ARG A 60 3.38 12.63 -2.08
C ARG A 60 2.79 13.12 -3.40
N ARG A 61 2.00 12.28 -4.07
CA ARG A 61 1.34 12.63 -5.33
C ARG A 61 0.31 13.75 -5.12
N TYR A 62 -0.42 13.71 -4.00
CA TYR A 62 -1.43 14.71 -3.65
C TYR A 62 -0.82 16.08 -3.43
N VAL A 63 0.30 16.16 -2.70
CA VAL A 63 1.06 17.41 -2.53
C VAL A 63 1.61 17.92 -3.86
N ARG A 64 2.08 17.05 -4.75
CA ARG A 64 2.68 17.44 -6.04
C ARG A 64 1.65 17.86 -7.10
N GLN A 65 0.36 17.56 -6.93
CA GLN A 65 -0.71 17.94 -7.85
C GLN A 65 -1.44 19.22 -7.44
N ARG A 66 -1.20 19.75 -6.23
CA ARG A 66 -1.57 21.11 -5.83
C ARG A 66 -0.55 22.11 -6.33
#